data_AF-A0A197JBT7-F1
#
_entry.id   AF-A0A197JBT7-F1
#
_cell.length_a   1.000
_cell.length_b   1.000
_cell.length_c   1.000
_cell.angle_alpha   90.00
_cell.angle_beta   90.00
_cell.angle_gamma   90.00
#
_symmetry.space_group_name_H-M   'P 1'
#
loop_
_entity.id
_entity.type
_entity.pdbx_description
1 polymer ?
#
loop_
_entity_poly.entity_id
_entity_poly.type
_entity_poly.pdbx_seq_one_letter_code
_entity_poly.pdbx_strand_id
1 'polypeptide(L)'
;MTNDTLATIIELDTTSKPAKYDGTRDGFKCLAWLKEVQCYFTMKNVPDDKRTIHAVNLLNQTSLLWWESLNIDDSCDYSTFKTLFKKAYMPDGFLEHVRGLLLNAKLTTNLAEYLTRIRLYMNILLAEDPTGRVFLEATVRVVFLQGCPDDLRQLLQTDQ
;
A
#
# COMPACT_ATOMS: atom_id res chain seq x y z
N MET A 1 33.82 16.08 21.05
CA MET A 1 33.30 16.13 19.67
C MET A 1 33.72 14.84 18.99
N THR A 2 32.78 13.91 18.83
CA THR A 2 32.87 12.82 17.86
C THR A 2 31.44 12.46 17.51
N ASN A 3 31.15 12.56 16.22
CA ASN A 3 29.88 12.28 15.56
C ASN A 3 29.39 10.87 15.90
N ASP A 4 28.19 10.77 16.49
CA ASP A 4 27.32 9.59 16.30
C ASP A 4 25.88 10.01 15.97
N THR A 5 25.73 11.24 15.45
CA THR A 5 24.57 11.62 14.65
C THR A 5 24.81 11.06 13.26
N LEU A 6 24.30 9.85 12.95
CA LEU A 6 23.95 9.33 11.61
C LEU A 6 23.84 7.80 11.57
N ALA A 7 23.12 7.22 12.53
CA ALA A 7 22.54 5.88 12.34
C ALA A 7 21.06 5.91 12.70
N THR A 8 20.35 6.95 12.24
CA THR A 8 18.90 6.88 12.01
C THR A 8 18.65 5.99 10.81
N ILE A 9 19.06 4.73 10.91
CA ILE A 9 18.35 3.66 10.24
C ILE A 9 17.01 3.66 10.96
N ILE A 10 15.96 3.98 10.22
CA ILE A 10 14.60 3.65 10.65
C ILE A 10 14.63 2.12 10.82
N GLU A 11 14.98 1.65 12.01
CA GLU A 11 14.45 0.42 12.53
C GLU A 11 12.95 0.61 12.46
N LEU A 12 12.34 0.16 11.36
CA LEU A 12 10.96 -0.22 11.39
C LEU A 12 10.88 -1.20 12.56
N ASP A 13 10.31 -0.72 13.66
CA ASP A 13 9.90 -1.50 14.83
C ASP A 13 8.84 -2.52 14.36
N THR A 14 9.33 -3.49 13.59
CA THR A 14 8.59 -4.63 13.05
C THR A 14 8.24 -5.61 14.16
N THR A 15 8.69 -5.35 15.39
CA THR A 15 8.31 -6.07 16.60
C THR A 15 6.98 -5.61 17.17
N SER A 16 6.49 -4.42 16.80
CA SER A 16 5.28 -3.85 17.36
C SER A 16 4.00 -4.37 16.69
N LYS A 17 2.98 -4.61 17.51
CA LYS A 17 1.61 -4.91 17.06
C LYS A 17 1.12 -3.74 16.18
N PRO A 18 0.47 -4.00 15.02
CA PRO A 18 -0.06 -2.94 14.16
C PRO A 18 -0.95 -1.99 14.95
N ALA A 19 -0.94 -0.71 14.58
CA ALA A 19 -1.85 0.26 15.15
C ALA A 19 -3.30 -0.17 14.87
N LYS A 20 -4.23 0.26 15.75
CA LYS A 20 -5.64 0.05 15.47
C LYS A 20 -6.05 0.84 14.24
N TYR A 21 -6.85 0.25 13.36
CA TYR A 21 -7.35 0.97 12.21
C TYR A 21 -8.24 2.13 12.66
N ASP A 22 -7.99 3.33 12.15
CA ASP A 22 -8.65 4.55 12.60
C ASP A 22 -10.05 4.76 11.98
N GLY A 23 -10.44 3.93 11.01
CA GLY A 23 -11.71 4.01 10.30
C GLY A 23 -11.73 5.04 9.16
N THR A 24 -10.59 5.64 8.83
CA THR A 24 -10.47 6.59 7.72
C THR A 24 -10.79 5.89 6.39
N ARG A 25 -11.70 6.44 5.60
CA ARG A 25 -11.98 5.97 4.24
C ARG A 25 -10.93 6.51 3.25
N ASP A 26 -9.77 5.86 3.24
CA ASP A 26 -8.64 6.20 2.39
C ASP A 26 -8.00 4.90 1.86
N GLY A 27 -7.88 4.78 0.54
CA GLY A 27 -7.39 3.56 -0.10
C GLY A 27 -5.92 3.27 0.19
N PHE A 28 -5.06 4.29 0.32
CA PHE A 28 -3.65 4.11 0.67
C PHE A 28 -3.52 3.63 2.11
N LYS A 29 -4.20 4.28 3.06
CA LYS A 29 -4.20 3.85 4.47
C LYS A 29 -4.78 2.45 4.66
N CYS A 30 -5.88 2.16 3.96
CA CYS A 30 -6.52 0.84 3.97
C CYS A 30 -5.55 -0.27 3.54
N LEU A 31 -4.87 -0.09 2.40
CA LEU A 31 -3.90 -1.08 1.89
C LEU A 31 -2.65 -1.18 2.76
N ALA A 32 -2.13 -0.04 3.25
CA ALA A 32 -0.97 -0.01 4.14
C ALA A 32 -1.25 -0.78 5.43
N TRP A 33 -2.40 -0.53 6.06
CA TRP A 33 -2.80 -1.22 7.29
C TRP A 33 -2.97 -2.74 7.07
N LEU A 34 -3.62 -3.15 5.98
CA LEU A 34 -3.73 -4.58 5.64
C LEU A 34 -2.35 -5.24 5.44
N LYS A 35 -1.39 -4.50 4.87
CA LYS A 35 -0.01 -4.99 4.71
C LYS A 35 0.68 -5.15 6.07
N GLU A 36 0.54 -4.20 6.98
CA GLU A 36 1.08 -4.27 8.34
C GLU A 36 0.50 -5.45 9.12
N VAL A 37 -0.82 -5.66 9.06
CA VAL A 37 -1.50 -6.81 9.67
C VAL A 37 -0.97 -8.14 9.10
N GLN A 38 -0.80 -8.25 7.78
CA GLN A 38 -0.24 -9.44 7.16
C GLN A 38 1.22 -9.71 7.58
N CYS A 39 2.04 -8.65 7.70
CA CYS A 39 3.40 -8.77 8.21
C CYS A 39 3.39 -9.27 9.66
N TYR A 40 2.53 -8.71 10.52
CA TYR A 40 2.37 -9.15 11.91
C TYR A 40 1.97 -10.63 12.00
N PHE A 41 1.02 -11.09 11.19
CA PHE A 41 0.64 -12.50 11.15
C PHE A 41 1.79 -13.42 10.76
N THR A 42 2.58 -13.00 9.76
CA THR A 42 3.75 -13.75 9.31
C THR A 42 4.80 -13.82 10.42
N MET A 43 5.11 -12.70 11.06
CA MET A 43 6.13 -12.61 12.10
C MET A 43 5.75 -13.36 13.38
N LYS A 44 4.47 -13.37 13.75
CA LYS A 44 3.97 -14.07 14.94
C LYS A 44 3.49 -15.50 14.64
N ASN A 45 3.67 -15.99 13.41
CA ASN A 45 3.19 -17.30 12.96
C ASN A 45 1.71 -17.55 13.32
N VAL A 46 0.86 -16.54 13.09
CA VAL A 46 -0.56 -16.62 13.40
C VAL A 46 -1.22 -17.66 12.47
N PRO A 47 -1.87 -18.71 13.04
CA PRO A 47 -2.59 -19.71 12.27
C PRO A 47 -3.68 -19.10 11.40
N ASP A 48 -3.89 -19.66 10.21
CA ASP A 48 -4.84 -19.11 9.22
C ASP A 48 -6.27 -18.98 9.79
N ASP A 49 -6.73 -19.95 10.58
CA ASP A 49 -8.03 -19.98 11.25
C ASP A 49 -8.19 -18.93 12.37
N LYS A 50 -7.08 -18.29 12.79
CA LYS A 50 -7.08 -17.23 13.81
C LYS A 50 -6.87 -15.83 13.23
N ARG A 51 -6.52 -15.71 11.94
CA ARG A 51 -6.16 -14.42 11.35
C ARG A 51 -7.31 -13.40 11.38
N THR A 52 -8.54 -13.84 11.11
CA THR A 52 -9.70 -12.94 11.11
C THR A 52 -9.96 -12.36 12.50
N ILE A 53 -10.12 -13.20 13.53
CA ILE A 53 -10.32 -12.72 14.91
C ILE A 53 -9.17 -11.81 15.38
N HIS A 54 -7.92 -12.07 14.97
CA HIS A 54 -6.82 -11.16 15.26
C HIS A 54 -6.92 -9.82 14.53
N ALA A 55 -7.34 -9.81 13.26
CA ALA A 55 -7.56 -8.58 12.50
C ALA A 55 -8.70 -7.74 13.09
N VAL A 56 -9.80 -8.38 13.50
CA VAL A 56 -10.95 -7.74 14.16
C VAL A 56 -10.53 -7.06 15.46
N ASN A 57 -9.68 -7.71 16.27
CA ASN A 57 -9.09 -7.13 17.49
C ASN A 57 -8.17 -5.91 17.25
N LEU A 58 -7.78 -5.67 16.00
CA LEU A 58 -7.01 -4.50 15.57
C LEU A 58 -7.90 -3.40 14.98
N LEU A 59 -9.22 -3.53 15.02
CA LEU A 59 -10.14 -2.45 14.67
C LEU A 59 -10.32 -1.49 15.85
N ASN A 60 -10.49 -0.19 15.57
CA ASN A 60 -10.97 0.76 16.57
C ASN A 60 -12.50 0.61 16.77
N GLN A 61 -13.07 1.38 17.70
CA GLN A 61 -14.50 1.31 18.04
C GLN A 61 -15.40 1.45 16.81
N THR A 62 -15.17 2.45 15.95
CA THR A 62 -16.01 2.69 14.76
C THR A 62 -15.89 1.57 13.75
N SER A 63 -14.67 1.08 13.49
CA SER A 63 -14.46 -0.03 12.56
C SER A 63 -14.92 -1.37 13.08
N LEU A 64 -14.86 -1.59 14.39
CA LEU A 64 -15.39 -2.78 15.03
C LEU A 64 -16.92 -2.83 14.90
N LEU A 65 -17.61 -1.71 15.18
CA LEU A 65 -19.06 -1.62 15.00
C LEU A 65 -19.49 -1.90 13.56
N TRP A 66 -18.70 -1.44 12.58
CA TRP A 66 -18.94 -1.80 11.17
C TRP A 66 -18.85 -3.31 10.96
N TRP A 67 -17.79 -3.97 11.46
CA TRP A 67 -17.61 -5.41 11.31
C TRP A 67 -18.76 -6.20 11.97
N GLU A 68 -19.10 -5.85 13.21
CA GLU A 68 -20.21 -6.47 13.95
C GLU A 68 -21.55 -6.31 13.22
N SER A 69 -21.78 -5.17 12.55
CA SER A 69 -23.03 -4.94 11.79
C SER A 69 -23.23 -5.90 10.62
N LEU A 70 -22.16 -6.55 10.14
CA LEU A 70 -22.24 -7.53 9.05
C LEU A 70 -22.82 -8.87 9.53
N ASN A 71 -22.90 -9.12 10.84
CA ASN A 71 -23.34 -10.38 11.45
C ASN A 71 -22.61 -11.61 10.87
N ILE A 72 -21.29 -11.50 10.69
CA ILE A 72 -20.40 -12.57 10.20
C ILE A 72 -19.60 -13.11 11.39
N ASP A 73 -19.37 -14.41 11.41
CA ASP A 73 -18.54 -15.05 12.43
C ASP A 73 -17.05 -14.74 12.21
N ASP A 74 -16.33 -14.46 13.31
CA ASP A 74 -14.89 -14.17 13.31
C ASP A 74 -14.00 -15.36 12.92
N SER A 75 -14.58 -16.56 12.80
CA SER A 75 -13.94 -17.76 12.24
C SER A 75 -13.93 -17.79 10.71
N CYS A 76 -14.53 -16.81 10.02
CA CYS A 76 -14.48 -16.75 8.56
C CYS A 76 -13.05 -16.58 8.02
N ASP A 77 -12.84 -17.00 6.78
CA ASP A 77 -11.54 -16.88 6.13
C ASP A 77 -11.05 -15.42 6.09
N TYR A 78 -9.75 -15.22 6.33
CA TYR A 78 -9.15 -13.89 6.29
C TYR A 78 -9.26 -13.21 4.92
N SER A 79 -9.40 -13.98 3.84
CA SER A 79 -9.72 -13.46 2.51
C SER A 79 -11.09 -12.75 2.46
N THR A 80 -12.10 -13.29 3.15
CA THR A 80 -13.44 -12.71 3.29
C THR A 80 -13.36 -11.39 4.04
N PHE A 81 -12.65 -11.37 5.18
CA PHE A 81 -12.39 -10.15 5.94
C PHE A 81 -11.75 -9.06 5.05
N LYS A 82 -10.66 -9.39 4.33
CA LYS A 82 -9.97 -8.42 3.45
C LYS A 82 -10.90 -7.84 2.39
N THR A 83 -11.72 -8.67 1.76
CA THR A 83 -12.66 -8.23 0.71
C THR A 83 -13.68 -7.25 1.27
N LEU A 84 -14.29 -7.58 2.40
CA LEU A 84 -15.28 -6.72 3.06
C LEU A 84 -14.65 -5.42 3.58
N PHE A 85 -13.47 -5.53 4.19
CA PHE A 85 -12.73 -4.38 4.71
C PHE A 85 -12.36 -3.39 3.61
N LYS A 86 -11.84 -3.89 2.48
CA LYS A 86 -11.58 -3.05 1.30
C LYS A 86 -12.85 -2.38 0.80
N LYS A 87 -13.96 -3.13 0.68
CA LYS A 87 -15.25 -2.56 0.25
C LYS A 87 -15.75 -1.43 1.16
N ALA A 88 -15.47 -1.48 2.46
CA ALA A 88 -15.89 -0.45 3.40
C ALA A 88 -14.99 0.79 3.39
N TYR A 89 -13.67 0.60 3.33
CA TYR A 89 -12.69 1.66 3.60
C TYR A 89 -11.90 2.12 2.38
N MET A 90 -11.87 1.37 1.30
CA MET A 90 -11.33 1.85 0.02
C MET A 90 -12.43 2.61 -0.72
N PRO A 91 -12.23 3.90 -1.05
CA PRO A 91 -13.20 4.66 -1.82
C PRO A 91 -13.43 4.09 -3.22
N ASP A 92 -14.65 4.22 -3.73
CA ASP A 92 -14.95 3.92 -5.12
C ASP A 92 -14.08 4.77 -6.05
N GLY A 93 -13.56 4.18 -7.12
CA GLY A 93 -12.65 4.86 -8.05
C GLY A 93 -11.23 5.09 -7.53
N PHE A 94 -10.86 4.55 -6.35
CA PHE A 94 -9.49 4.67 -5.83
C PHE A 94 -8.43 4.17 -6.82
N LEU A 95 -8.65 3.03 -7.48
CA LEU A 95 -7.70 2.50 -8.47
C LEU A 95 -7.58 3.40 -9.71
N GLU A 96 -8.68 4.00 -10.16
CA GLU A 96 -8.66 5.00 -11.24
C GLU A 96 -7.88 6.25 -10.81
N HIS A 97 -8.06 6.69 -9.57
CA HIS A 97 -7.29 7.79 -9.02
C HIS A 97 -5.79 7.48 -8.97
N VAL A 98 -5.39 6.30 -8.49
CA VAL A 98 -3.98 5.86 -8.47
C VAL A 98 -3.41 5.76 -9.88
N ARG A 99 -4.18 5.26 -10.86
CA ARG A 99 -3.77 5.24 -12.27
C ARG A 99 -3.54 6.66 -12.79
N GLY A 100 -4.42 7.61 -12.46
CA GLY A 100 -4.24 9.03 -12.77
C GLY A 100 -2.98 9.62 -12.12
N LEU A 101 -2.69 9.30 -10.86
CA LEU A 101 -1.47 9.74 -10.17
C LEU A 101 -0.21 9.18 -10.85
N LEU A 102 -0.23 7.92 -11.29
CA LEU A 102 0.88 7.32 -12.02
C LEU A 102 1.10 8.03 -13.36
N LEU A 103 0.06 8.16 -14.19
CA LEU A 103 0.16 8.78 -15.53
C LEU A 103 0.62 10.24 -15.49
N ASN A 104 0.29 10.97 -14.42
CA ASN A 104 0.65 12.38 -14.24
C ASN A 104 1.87 12.59 -13.32
N ALA A 105 2.57 11.53 -12.93
CA ALA A 105 3.70 11.62 -12.03
C ALA A 105 4.86 12.37 -12.72
N LYS A 106 5.30 13.49 -12.14
CA LYS A 106 6.46 14.26 -12.60
C LYS A 106 7.59 14.24 -11.57
N LEU A 107 8.83 14.36 -12.06
CA LEU A 107 10.00 14.64 -11.24
C LEU A 107 9.91 16.09 -10.77
N THR A 108 9.67 16.30 -9.48
CA THR A 108 9.49 17.62 -8.87
C THR A 108 10.68 18.02 -8.02
N THR A 109 11.01 17.18 -7.03
CA THR A 109 11.99 17.49 -5.99
C THR A 109 13.31 16.79 -6.27
N ASN A 110 13.27 15.46 -6.30
CA ASN A 110 14.43 14.60 -6.52
C ASN A 110 13.99 13.24 -7.07
N LEU A 111 14.95 12.53 -7.65
CA LEU A 111 14.71 11.24 -8.32
C LEU A 111 14.25 10.15 -7.35
N ALA A 112 14.74 10.15 -6.11
CA ALA A 112 14.41 9.13 -5.12
C ALA A 112 12.92 9.19 -4.71
N GLU A 113 12.39 10.38 -4.43
CA GLU A 113 10.96 10.59 -4.15
C GLU A 113 10.10 10.22 -5.36
N TYR A 114 10.53 10.62 -6.56
CA TYR A 114 9.81 10.32 -7.78
C TYR A 114 9.70 8.80 -8.03
N LEU A 115 10.82 8.08 -7.92
CA LEU A 115 10.86 6.62 -8.00
C LEU A 115 10.02 5.96 -6.91
N THR A 116 10.05 6.50 -5.69
CA THR A 116 9.25 5.97 -4.57
C THR A 116 7.76 6.08 -4.87
N ARG A 117 7.29 7.23 -5.38
CA ARG A 117 5.88 7.41 -5.78
C ARG A 117 5.47 6.46 -6.91
N ILE A 118 6.29 6.37 -7.97
CA ILE A 118 6.00 5.48 -9.10
C ILE A 118 5.93 4.02 -8.65
N ARG A 119 6.88 3.57 -7.83
CA ARG A 119 6.86 2.21 -7.27
C ARG A 119 5.64 1.95 -6.40
N LEU A 120 5.26 2.91 -5.55
CA LEU A 120 4.05 2.81 -4.73
C LEU A 120 2.81 2.60 -5.60
N TYR A 121 2.59 3.46 -6.61
CA TYR A 121 1.42 3.39 -7.47
C TYR A 121 1.40 2.10 -8.30
N MET A 122 2.55 1.68 -8.86
CA MET A 122 2.68 0.41 -9.56
C MET A 122 2.31 -0.77 -8.67
N ASN A 123 2.88 -0.83 -7.45
CA ASN A 123 2.65 -1.97 -6.55
C ASN A 123 1.17 -2.09 -6.17
N ILE A 124 0.48 -0.96 -5.97
CA ILE A 124 -0.96 -0.96 -5.69
C ILE A 124 -1.72 -1.51 -6.90
N LEU A 125 -1.47 -0.97 -8.10
CA LEU A 125 -2.20 -1.41 -9.30
C LEU A 125 -1.91 -2.88 -9.65
N LEU A 126 -0.67 -3.34 -9.50
CA LEU A 126 -0.29 -4.73 -9.75
C LEU A 126 -0.92 -5.72 -8.76
N ALA A 127 -1.17 -5.28 -7.52
CA ALA A 127 -1.78 -6.12 -6.49
C ALA A 127 -3.30 -6.17 -6.60
N GLU A 128 -3.94 -5.07 -6.97
CA GLU A 128 -5.39 -4.91 -6.95
C GLU A 128 -6.06 -5.03 -8.34
N ASP A 129 -5.30 -4.87 -9.43
CA ASP A 129 -5.76 -5.01 -10.82
C ASP A 129 -4.83 -5.95 -11.61
N PRO A 130 -5.00 -7.29 -11.48
CA PRO A 130 -4.16 -8.27 -12.18
C PRO A 130 -4.24 -8.15 -13.70
N THR A 131 -5.39 -7.72 -14.22
CA THR A 131 -5.65 -7.56 -15.67
C THR A 131 -4.81 -6.41 -16.25
N GLY A 132 -4.57 -5.37 -15.46
CA GLY A 132 -3.75 -4.22 -15.84
C GLY A 132 -2.24 -4.49 -15.87
N ARG A 133 -1.74 -5.64 -15.41
CA ARG A 133 -0.30 -5.92 -15.27
C ARG A 133 0.48 -5.80 -16.57
N VAL A 134 0.01 -6.42 -17.66
CA VAL A 134 0.70 -6.38 -18.96
C VAL A 134 0.75 -4.95 -19.51
N PHE A 135 -0.34 -4.21 -19.35
CA PHE A 135 -0.39 -2.80 -19.73
C PHE A 135 0.57 -1.94 -18.89
N LEU A 136 0.63 -2.17 -17.58
CA LEU A 136 1.52 -1.46 -16.66
C LEU A 136 3.00 -1.70 -16.97
N GLU A 137 3.39 -2.95 -17.22
CA GLU A 137 4.77 -3.29 -17.55
C GLU A 137 5.23 -2.61 -18.86
N ALA A 138 4.36 -2.56 -19.87
CA ALA A 138 4.66 -1.87 -21.13
C ALA A 138 4.66 -0.33 -20.99
N THR A 139 3.82 0.21 -20.11
CA THR A 139 3.55 1.66 -20.03
C THR A 139 4.43 2.37 -19.01
N VAL A 140 4.91 1.68 -17.97
CA VAL A 140 5.62 2.37 -16.88
C VAL A 140 6.91 3.02 -17.33
N ARG A 141 7.64 2.41 -18.28
CA ARG A 141 8.86 3.01 -18.81
C ARG A 141 8.55 4.32 -19.53
N VAL A 142 7.47 4.34 -20.31
CA VAL A 142 7.01 5.53 -21.04
C VAL A 142 6.60 6.61 -20.05
N VAL A 143 5.79 6.27 -19.05
CA VAL A 143 5.32 7.20 -18.01
C VAL A 143 6.48 7.77 -17.20
N PHE A 144 7.43 6.92 -16.80
CA PHE A 144 8.63 7.32 -16.08
C PHE A 144 9.43 8.34 -16.88
N LEU A 145 9.71 8.06 -18.16
CA LEU A 145 10.45 8.97 -19.02
C LEU A 145 9.68 10.28 -19.24
N GLN A 146 8.37 10.22 -19.50
CA GLN A 146 7.53 11.41 -19.70
C GLN A 146 7.52 12.36 -18.49
N GLY A 147 7.63 11.82 -17.27
CA GLY A 147 7.71 12.63 -16.06
C GLY A 147 9.09 13.19 -15.76
N CYS A 148 10.15 12.78 -16.47
CA CYS A 148 11.48 13.35 -16.35
C CYS A 148 11.61 14.66 -17.15
N PRO A 149 12.46 15.61 -16.72
CA PRO A 149 12.80 16.79 -17.52
C PRO A 149 13.54 16.40 -18.82
N ASP A 150 13.55 17.29 -19.83
CA ASP A 150 14.03 16.96 -21.18
C ASP A 150 15.52 16.55 -21.22
N ASP A 151 16.36 17.19 -20.41
CA ASP A 151 17.79 16.90 -20.25
C ASP A 151 18.02 15.46 -19.74
N LEU A 152 17.31 15.08 -18.68
CA LEU A 152 17.40 13.75 -18.10
C LEU A 152 16.79 12.68 -19.02
N ARG A 153 15.73 13.03 -19.77
CA ARG A 153 15.16 12.16 -20.81
C ARG A 153 16.18 11.87 -21.92
N GLN A 154 16.87 12.89 -22.41
CA GLN A 154 17.89 12.73 -23.45
C GLN A 154 19.02 11.84 -22.95
N LEU A 155 19.52 12.08 -21.74
CA LEU A 155 20.61 11.32 -21.15
C LEU A 155 20.26 9.83 -21.00
N LEU A 156 19.04 9.53 -20.53
CA LEU A 156 18.54 8.16 -20.38
C LEU A 156 18.20 7.46 -21.71
N GLN A 157 18.07 8.20 -22.81
CA GLN A 157 17.84 7.66 -24.15
C GLN A 157 19.13 7.39 -24.91
N THR A 158 20.22 8.10 -24.60
CA THR A 158 21.56 7.90 -25.22
C THR A 158 22.32 6.67 -24.73
N ASP A 159 21.90 6.04 -23.63
CA ASP A 159 22.51 4.81 -23.08
C ASP A 159 21.86 3.50 -23.60
N GLN A 160 21.20 3.54 -24.78
CA GLN A 160 20.64 2.37 -25.46
C GLN A 160 21.32 2.10 -26.80
#